data_AF-A0AAD7NST0-F1
#
_entry.id   AF-A0AAD7NST0-F1
#
_cell.length_a   1.000
_cell.length_b   1.000
_cell.length_c   1.000
_cell.angle_alpha   90.00
_cell.angle_beta   90.00
_cell.angle_gamma   90.00
#
_symmetry.space_group_name_H-M   'P 1'
#
loop_
_entity.id
_entity.type
_entity.pdbx_description
1 polymer ?
#
loop_
_entity_poly.entity_id
_entity_poly.type
_entity_poly.pdbx_seq_one_letter_code
_entity_poly.pdbx_strand_id
1 'polypeptide(L)'
;MTALDDLPIELLYEVLLYSLSAALPITSRRLHAIFDACPASFRAQYILSHFEPDQAHFSDVVSKVLRFPLCSITVLDAVLRTWAVDASTSTQEEDTPAPPSPSVGQTRPSELEEPPGGSSTLVSAPTAAPELPRRLFRGLKPRTDREYIDSDAPLPLLRYLYASPRIPPPNPNSHEGYALTRAVHAEFVPLIAFLLEHGASPHHKNGLAVLVAIRLKKLPLVRMLIERAEVGGRGAKKRRLEDRMEVTPEMLKAAVRAKARDIVEYFTQDKGCVPDIQTLHMLMRV
;
A
#
# COMPACT_ATOMS: atom_id res chain seq x y z
N MET A 1 8.67 -28.49 -38.96
CA MET A 1 7.67 -27.61 -38.36
C MET A 1 8.38 -26.86 -37.25
N THR A 2 8.58 -25.56 -37.37
CA THR A 2 9.23 -24.74 -36.33
C THR A 2 8.22 -24.50 -35.22
N ALA A 3 8.51 -24.96 -34.01
CA ALA A 3 7.68 -24.68 -32.86
C ALA A 3 7.96 -23.26 -32.33
N LEU A 4 7.02 -22.69 -31.57
CA LEU A 4 7.25 -21.43 -30.85
C LEU A 4 8.49 -21.54 -29.93
N ASP A 5 8.71 -22.73 -29.37
CA ASP A 5 9.85 -23.07 -28.53
C ASP A 5 11.19 -23.12 -29.29
N ASP A 6 11.21 -22.95 -30.62
CA ASP A 6 12.46 -22.89 -31.39
C ASP A 6 12.88 -21.44 -31.70
N LEU A 7 12.06 -20.45 -31.33
CA LEU A 7 12.39 -19.04 -31.58
C LEU A 7 13.55 -18.55 -30.68
N PRO A 8 14.36 -17.59 -31.18
CA PRO A 8 15.26 -16.78 -30.36
C PRO A 8 14.54 -16.10 -29.19
N ILE A 9 15.27 -15.87 -28.10
CA ILE A 9 14.72 -15.33 -26.85
C ILE A 9 14.14 -13.93 -27.08
N GLU A 10 14.77 -13.13 -27.94
CA GLU A 10 14.36 -11.78 -28.31
C GLU A 10 12.97 -11.76 -28.96
N LEU A 11 12.70 -12.69 -29.88
CA LEU A 11 11.39 -12.81 -30.51
C LEU A 11 10.33 -13.30 -29.52
N LEU A 12 10.69 -14.17 -28.58
CA LEU A 12 9.78 -14.60 -27.51
C LEU A 12 9.38 -13.44 -26.58
N TYR A 13 10.33 -12.54 -26.31
CA TYR A 13 10.08 -11.31 -25.57
C TYR A 13 9.14 -10.36 -26.32
N GLU A 14 9.37 -10.12 -27.61
CA GLU A 14 8.47 -9.31 -28.43
C GLU A 14 7.06 -9.91 -28.49
N VAL A 15 6.93 -11.22 -28.73
CA VAL A 15 5.64 -11.91 -28.73
C VAL A 15 4.90 -11.72 -27.40
N LEU A 16 5.61 -11.77 -26.27
CA LEU A 16 4.99 -11.52 -24.95
C LEU A 16 4.55 -10.06 -24.78
N LEU A 17 5.36 -9.08 -25.20
CA LEU A 17 5.01 -7.66 -25.13
C LEU A 17 3.83 -7.30 -26.03
N TYR A 18 3.77 -7.85 -27.24
CA TYR A 18 2.66 -7.60 -28.16
C TYR A 18 1.38 -8.31 -27.73
N SER A 19 1.49 -9.56 -27.26
CA SER A 19 0.31 -10.34 -26.87
C SER A 19 -0.26 -9.95 -25.50
N LEU A 20 0.58 -9.39 -24.62
CA LEU A 20 0.26 -9.10 -23.21
C LEU A 20 -0.29 -10.31 -22.43
N SER A 21 -0.06 -11.53 -22.93
CA SER A 21 -0.69 -12.73 -22.40
C SER A 21 0.07 -13.29 -21.19
N ALA A 22 -0.53 -13.18 -20.01
CA ALA A 22 0.00 -13.79 -18.79
C ALA A 22 0.02 -15.33 -18.83
N ALA A 23 -0.69 -15.95 -19.77
CA ALA A 23 -0.72 -17.41 -19.93
C ALA A 23 0.47 -17.94 -20.73
N LEU A 24 1.10 -17.12 -21.59
CA LEU A 24 2.17 -17.54 -22.48
C LEU A 24 3.37 -18.18 -21.74
N PRO A 25 3.86 -17.64 -20.61
CA PRO A 25 4.94 -18.30 -19.87
C PRO A 25 4.57 -19.67 -19.30
N ILE A 26 3.27 -19.98 -19.16
CA ILE A 26 2.79 -21.19 -18.48
C ILE A 26 2.58 -22.34 -19.48
N THR A 27 2.55 -22.06 -20.79
CA THR A 27 2.28 -23.08 -21.82
C THR A 27 3.41 -24.10 -21.98
N SER A 28 4.66 -23.71 -21.70
CA SER A 28 5.85 -24.58 -21.80
C SER A 28 6.83 -24.30 -20.66
N ARG A 29 7.52 -25.36 -20.19
CA ARG A 29 8.57 -25.24 -19.16
C ARG A 29 9.73 -24.37 -19.62
N ARG A 30 10.09 -24.44 -20.91
CA ARG A 30 11.16 -23.64 -21.50
C ARG A 30 10.77 -22.16 -21.47
N LEU A 31 9.56 -21.84 -21.91
CA LEU A 31 9.03 -20.47 -21.87
C LEU A 31 8.98 -19.94 -20.45
N HIS A 32 8.48 -20.73 -19.50
CA HIS A 32 8.49 -20.37 -18.08
C HIS A 32 9.90 -19.99 -17.61
N ALA A 33 10.91 -20.83 -17.90
CA ALA A 33 12.29 -20.57 -17.48
C ALA A 33 12.87 -19.31 -18.15
N ILE A 34 12.60 -19.08 -19.43
CA ILE A 34 13.04 -17.88 -20.16
C ILE A 34 12.44 -16.62 -19.54
N PHE A 35 11.13 -16.58 -19.32
CA PHE A 35 10.47 -15.42 -18.74
C PHE A 35 10.77 -15.26 -17.23
N ASP A 36 11.04 -16.33 -16.51
CA ASP A 36 11.52 -16.24 -15.12
C ASP A 36 12.95 -15.68 -15.03
N ALA A 37 13.76 -15.84 -16.07
CA ALA A 37 15.09 -15.24 -16.20
C ALA A 37 15.10 -13.84 -16.84
N CYS A 38 13.95 -13.30 -17.26
CA CYS A 38 13.93 -12.06 -18.03
C CYS A 38 14.40 -10.83 -17.20
N PRO A 39 15.09 -9.86 -17.84
CA PRO A 39 15.58 -8.66 -17.16
C PRO A 39 14.45 -7.82 -16.53
N ALA A 40 14.80 -7.08 -15.47
CA ALA A 40 13.84 -6.20 -14.79
C ALA A 40 13.27 -5.09 -15.70
N SER A 41 14.07 -4.58 -16.64
CA SER A 41 13.64 -3.60 -17.65
C SER A 41 12.55 -4.15 -18.55
N PHE A 42 12.69 -5.39 -19.01
CA PHE A 42 11.69 -6.06 -19.84
C PHE A 42 10.38 -6.28 -19.07
N ARG A 43 10.46 -6.75 -17.81
CA ARG A 43 9.29 -6.87 -16.93
C ARG A 43 8.59 -5.54 -16.70
N ALA A 44 9.35 -4.47 -16.54
CA ALA A 44 8.82 -3.12 -16.39
C ALA A 44 8.07 -2.67 -17.65
N GLN A 45 8.65 -2.89 -18.83
CA GLN A 45 7.99 -2.61 -20.12
C GLN A 45 6.69 -3.41 -20.27
N TYR A 46 6.72 -4.71 -19.99
CA TYR A 46 5.52 -5.56 -20.02
C TYR A 46 4.41 -5.07 -19.09
N ILE A 47 4.77 -4.64 -17.88
CA ILE A 47 3.81 -4.06 -16.93
C ILE A 47 3.27 -2.72 -17.47
N LEU A 48 4.14 -1.87 -18.01
CA LEU A 48 3.75 -0.56 -18.54
C LEU A 48 2.84 -0.66 -19.76
N SER A 49 3.04 -1.65 -20.63
CA SER A 49 2.18 -1.89 -21.80
C SER A 49 0.75 -2.31 -21.45
N HIS A 50 0.45 -2.63 -20.19
CA HIS A 50 -0.93 -2.81 -19.72
C HIS A 50 -1.65 -1.49 -19.37
N PHE A 51 -0.96 -0.34 -19.47
CA PHE A 51 -1.53 0.96 -19.12
C PHE A 51 -1.58 1.88 -20.33
N GLU A 52 -2.70 2.56 -20.50
CA GLU A 52 -2.81 3.68 -21.42
C GLU A 52 -2.17 4.92 -20.76
N PRO A 53 -1.15 5.53 -21.40
CA PRO A 53 -0.38 6.62 -20.79
C PRO A 53 -1.17 7.93 -20.65
N ASP A 54 -2.24 8.08 -21.42
CA ASP A 54 -2.85 9.39 -21.69
C ASP A 54 -3.71 9.96 -20.55
N GLN A 55 -4.04 9.18 -19.53
CA GLN A 55 -5.00 9.62 -18.48
C GLN A 55 -4.69 9.17 -17.05
N ALA A 56 -3.62 8.39 -16.83
CA ALA A 56 -3.37 7.82 -15.50
C ALA A 56 -2.48 8.74 -14.65
N HIS A 57 -2.97 9.11 -13.46
CA HIS A 57 -2.10 9.71 -12.44
C HIS A 57 -1.01 8.71 -12.05
N PHE A 58 0.19 9.23 -11.81
CA PHE A 58 1.34 8.40 -11.46
C PHE A 58 1.10 7.49 -10.24
N SER A 59 0.33 7.95 -9.24
CA SER A 59 -0.03 7.11 -8.09
C SER A 59 -0.94 5.94 -8.44
N ASP A 60 -1.82 6.10 -9.43
CA ASP A 60 -2.65 5.00 -9.95
C ASP A 60 -1.79 3.97 -10.68
N VAL A 61 -0.82 4.45 -11.46
CA VAL A 61 0.16 3.57 -12.13
C VAL A 61 0.92 2.76 -11.09
N VAL A 62 1.48 3.40 -10.06
CA VAL A 62 2.18 2.69 -8.97
C VAL A 62 1.26 1.67 -8.29
N SER A 63 0.02 2.05 -7.97
CA SER A 63 -0.96 1.16 -7.36
C SER A 63 -1.26 -0.06 -8.24
N LYS A 64 -1.37 0.14 -9.56
CA LYS A 64 -1.62 -0.93 -10.53
C LYS A 64 -0.38 -1.81 -10.76
N VAL A 65 0.81 -1.22 -10.90
CA VAL A 65 2.10 -1.93 -11.02
C VAL A 65 2.31 -2.84 -9.82
N LEU A 66 2.04 -2.33 -8.62
CA LEU A 66 2.07 -3.10 -7.39
C LEU A 66 1.02 -4.21 -7.37
N ARG A 67 0.08 -4.36 -8.30
CA ARG A 67 -0.83 -5.54 -8.34
C ARG A 67 -0.21 -6.71 -9.09
N PHE A 68 0.87 -6.51 -9.85
CA PHE A 68 1.54 -7.56 -10.61
C PHE A 68 2.43 -8.41 -9.69
N PRO A 69 2.35 -9.74 -9.71
CA PRO A 69 3.26 -10.61 -8.94
C PRO A 69 4.74 -10.43 -9.32
N LEU A 70 5.01 -10.00 -10.55
CA LEU A 70 6.35 -9.77 -11.09
C LEU A 70 7.02 -8.49 -10.55
N CYS A 71 6.28 -7.63 -9.85
CA CYS A 71 6.79 -6.36 -9.34
C CYS A 71 7.71 -6.58 -8.12
N SER A 72 9.01 -6.67 -8.38
CA SER A 72 10.09 -6.56 -7.39
C SER A 72 10.56 -5.10 -7.23
N ILE A 73 11.49 -4.85 -6.30
CA ILE A 73 12.14 -3.53 -6.14
C ILE A 73 12.84 -3.12 -7.44
N THR A 74 13.58 -4.02 -8.08
CA THR A 74 14.32 -3.73 -9.32
C THR A 74 13.39 -3.47 -10.51
N VAL A 75 12.26 -4.19 -10.59
CA VAL A 75 11.24 -3.95 -11.62
C VAL A 75 10.55 -2.62 -11.40
N LEU A 76 10.17 -2.31 -10.16
CA LEU A 76 9.55 -1.02 -9.84
C LEU A 76 10.49 0.15 -10.16
N ASP A 77 11.76 0.04 -9.77
CA ASP A 77 12.79 1.03 -10.09
C ASP A 77 12.95 1.24 -11.61
N ALA A 78 12.87 0.17 -12.41
CA ALA A 78 12.86 0.27 -13.86
C ALA A 78 11.58 0.94 -14.40
N VAL A 79 10.40 0.62 -13.86
CA VAL A 79 9.13 1.29 -14.20
C VAL A 79 9.24 2.80 -13.94
N LEU A 80 9.76 3.20 -12.78
CA LEU A 80 9.92 4.60 -12.39
C LEU A 80 10.89 5.37 -13.31
N ARG A 81 11.91 4.69 -13.85
CA ARG A 81 12.84 5.31 -14.80
C ARG A 81 12.19 5.49 -16.17
N THR A 82 11.53 4.47 -16.69
CA THR A 82 10.87 4.53 -18.00
C THR A 82 9.77 5.60 -18.02
N TRP A 83 8.91 5.60 -17.00
CA TRP A 83 7.81 6.57 -16.90
C TRP A 83 8.30 8.03 -16.85
N ALA A 84 9.44 8.29 -16.20
CA ALA A 84 10.00 9.64 -16.11
C ALA A 84 10.50 10.18 -17.46
N VAL A 85 10.95 9.31 -18.37
CA VAL A 85 11.40 9.70 -19.72
C VAL A 85 10.21 10.14 -20.56
N ASP A 86 9.11 9.39 -20.52
CA ASP A 86 7.91 9.68 -21.31
C ASP A 86 7.28 11.03 -20.90
N ALA A 87 7.26 11.32 -19.59
CA ALA A 87 6.77 12.59 -19.06
C ALA A 87 7.59 13.82 -19.51
N SER A 88 8.88 13.65 -19.83
CA SER A 88 9.72 14.74 -20.32
C SER A 88 9.55 15.02 -21.82
N THR A 89 9.11 14.03 -22.58
CA THR A 89 9.02 14.12 -24.05
C THR A 89 7.72 14.80 -24.49
N SER A 90 6.63 14.64 -23.74
CA SER A 90 5.32 15.22 -24.06
C SER A 90 5.24 16.75 -23.97
N THR A 91 6.23 17.42 -23.36
CA THR A 91 6.19 18.88 -23.17
C THR A 91 6.79 19.66 -24.36
N GLN A 92 7.41 19.00 -25.35
CA GLN A 92 8.18 19.67 -26.41
C GLN A 92 7.50 19.79 -27.80
N GLU A 93 6.29 19.27 -28.03
CA GLU A 93 5.69 19.26 -29.39
C GLU A 93 4.62 20.32 -29.68
N GLU A 94 4.30 21.23 -28.75
CA GLU A 94 3.20 22.23 -28.94
C GLU A 94 3.66 23.66 -29.29
N ASP A 95 4.82 23.83 -29.94
CA ASP A 95 5.28 25.15 -30.43
C ASP A 95 5.42 25.19 -31.96
N THR A 96 4.41 24.66 -32.66
CA THR A 96 4.23 24.94 -34.09
C THR A 96 3.39 26.20 -34.24
N PRO A 97 3.94 27.33 -34.75
CA PRO A 97 3.20 28.56 -34.91
C PRO A 97 2.07 28.36 -35.93
N ALA A 98 0.84 28.56 -35.49
CA ALA A 98 -0.35 28.49 -36.34
C ALA A 98 -0.22 29.46 -37.54
N PRO A 99 -0.65 29.07 -38.75
CA PRO A 99 -0.64 29.96 -39.91
C PRO A 99 -1.66 31.10 -39.72
N PRO A 100 -1.32 32.34 -40.14
CA PRO A 100 -2.20 33.50 -40.01
C PRO A 100 -3.42 33.34 -40.93
N SER A 101 -4.61 33.29 -40.34
CA SER A 101 -5.88 33.36 -41.10
C SER A 101 -6.41 34.80 -41.13
N PRO A 102 -6.98 35.25 -42.27
CA PRO A 102 -7.33 36.64 -42.51
C PRO A 102 -8.65 37.05 -41.84
N SER A 103 -8.62 38.29 -41.35
CA SER A 103 -9.66 39.05 -40.68
C SER A 103 -10.74 39.63 -41.61
N VAL A 104 -12.01 39.35 -41.31
CA VAL A 104 -13.21 40.14 -41.66
C VAL A 104 -14.23 39.80 -40.56
N GLY A 105 -14.93 40.68 -39.82
CA GLY A 105 -15.15 42.11 -39.84
C GLY A 105 -16.55 42.34 -39.23
N GLN A 106 -16.65 43.24 -38.24
CA GLN A 106 -17.83 44.02 -37.81
C GLN A 106 -18.75 43.59 -36.63
N THR A 107 -18.53 44.30 -35.51
CA THR A 107 -19.46 45.18 -34.73
C THR A 107 -20.77 44.66 -34.12
N ARG A 108 -20.88 44.71 -32.78
CA ARG A 108 -21.53 45.82 -32.01
C ARG A 108 -21.42 45.65 -30.48
N PRO A 109 -21.51 46.74 -29.69
CA PRO A 109 -21.36 46.73 -28.22
C PRO A 109 -22.70 46.89 -27.48
N SER A 110 -22.79 46.30 -26.27
CA SER A 110 -23.62 46.82 -25.17
C SER A 110 -23.10 46.31 -23.83
N GLU A 111 -22.76 47.27 -22.98
CA GLU A 111 -22.47 47.20 -21.54
C GLU A 111 -23.62 46.60 -20.73
N LEU A 112 -23.29 45.83 -19.68
CA LEU A 112 -23.53 46.20 -18.27
C LEU A 112 -23.18 45.06 -17.30
N GLU A 113 -22.46 45.44 -16.22
CA GLU A 113 -22.42 44.90 -14.85
C GLU A 113 -21.46 43.75 -14.43
N GLU A 114 -20.42 44.18 -13.66
CA GLU A 114 -19.84 43.67 -12.38
C GLU A 114 -19.27 42.22 -12.24
N PRO A 115 -18.46 41.91 -11.18
CA PRO A 115 -17.17 42.45 -10.75
C PRO A 115 -16.03 41.36 -10.75
N PRO A 116 -14.74 41.74 -10.62
CA PRO A 116 -13.62 40.79 -10.68
C PRO A 116 -13.34 40.15 -9.31
N GLY A 117 -13.79 38.91 -9.12
CA GLY A 117 -13.56 38.12 -7.91
C GLY A 117 -13.30 36.64 -8.18
N GLY A 118 -12.84 36.28 -9.39
CA GLY A 118 -12.51 34.91 -9.75
C GLY A 118 -11.09 34.56 -9.33
N SER A 119 -10.87 34.32 -8.03
CA SER A 119 -9.68 33.59 -7.58
C SER A 119 -9.80 32.17 -8.12
N SER A 120 -9.26 31.94 -9.32
CA SER A 120 -9.01 30.62 -9.87
C SER A 120 -7.89 29.99 -9.04
N THR A 121 -8.22 29.59 -7.81
CA THR A 121 -7.45 28.62 -7.06
C THR A 121 -7.56 27.32 -7.83
N LEU A 122 -6.53 27.06 -8.64
CA LEU A 122 -6.16 25.73 -9.09
C LEU A 122 -6.00 24.86 -7.84
N VAL A 123 -7.11 24.30 -7.35
CA VAL A 123 -7.11 23.24 -6.35
C VAL A 123 -6.55 22.03 -7.08
N SER A 124 -5.21 21.94 -7.11
CA SER A 124 -4.52 20.70 -7.43
C SER A 124 -5.11 19.66 -6.50
N ALA A 125 -5.98 18.79 -7.04
CA ALA A 125 -6.56 17.70 -6.29
C ALA A 125 -5.42 16.95 -5.58
N PRO A 126 -5.60 16.55 -4.32
CA PRO A 126 -4.58 15.79 -3.61
C PRO A 126 -4.28 14.55 -4.44
N THR A 127 -3.06 14.44 -4.93
CA THR A 127 -2.58 13.26 -5.66
C THR A 127 -2.81 12.07 -4.73
N ALA A 128 -3.81 11.25 -5.07
CA ALA A 128 -4.28 10.19 -4.19
C ALA A 128 -3.08 9.27 -3.87
N ALA A 129 -2.78 9.09 -2.58
CA ALA A 129 -1.69 8.22 -2.14
C ALA A 129 -1.89 6.81 -2.72
N PRO A 130 -0.84 6.17 -3.25
CA PRO A 130 -0.97 4.88 -3.91
C PRO A 130 -1.47 3.83 -2.93
N GLU A 131 -2.33 2.95 -3.41
CA GLU A 131 -2.91 1.88 -2.61
C GLU A 131 -1.93 0.72 -2.46
N LEU A 132 -1.84 0.17 -1.24
CA LEU A 132 -1.11 -1.07 -1.00
C LEU A 132 -1.99 -2.30 -1.32
N PRO A 133 -1.65 -3.10 -2.34
CA PRO A 133 -2.50 -4.21 -2.76
C PRO A 133 -2.41 -5.41 -1.80
N ARG A 134 -3.56 -6.05 -1.57
CA ARG A 134 -3.70 -7.21 -0.66
C ARG A 134 -2.71 -8.34 -0.92
N ARG A 135 -2.27 -8.55 -2.17
CA ARG A 135 -1.36 -9.65 -2.53
C ARG A 135 -0.03 -9.59 -1.75
N LEU A 136 0.47 -8.39 -1.43
CA LEU A 136 1.71 -8.20 -0.66
C LEU A 136 1.65 -8.90 0.70
N PHE A 137 0.46 -8.98 1.28
CA PHE A 137 0.22 -9.48 2.63
C PHE A 137 -0.52 -10.82 2.66
N ARG A 138 -1.03 -11.29 1.50
CA ARG A 138 -1.81 -12.53 1.40
C ARG A 138 -0.99 -13.77 1.79
N GLY A 139 0.30 -13.76 1.50
CA GLY A 139 1.24 -14.85 1.82
C GLY A 139 1.68 -14.91 3.28
N LEU A 140 1.38 -13.89 4.09
CA LEU A 140 1.80 -13.84 5.50
C LEU A 140 1.03 -14.86 6.34
N LYS A 141 1.76 -15.70 7.08
CA LYS A 141 1.22 -16.75 7.94
C LYS A 141 2.11 -16.86 9.19
N PRO A 142 1.57 -17.27 10.36
CA PRO A 142 2.40 -17.65 11.50
C PRO A 142 3.47 -18.65 11.07
N ARG A 143 4.71 -18.41 11.47
CA ARG A 143 5.83 -19.32 11.24
C ARG A 143 6.09 -20.14 12.50
N THR A 144 6.29 -21.44 12.33
CA THR A 144 6.71 -22.35 13.40
C THR A 144 8.22 -22.39 13.55
N ASP A 145 8.95 -22.15 12.46
CA ASP A 145 10.37 -22.49 12.38
C ASP A 145 11.28 -21.36 12.85
N ARG A 146 10.88 -20.11 12.57
CA ARG A 146 11.61 -18.89 12.97
C ARG A 146 10.70 -17.68 13.00
N GLU A 147 11.10 -16.69 13.79
CA GLU A 147 10.47 -15.38 13.80
C GLU A 147 10.75 -14.61 12.50
N TYR A 148 9.87 -13.66 12.19
CA TYR A 148 10.07 -12.76 11.08
C TYR A 148 11.10 -11.67 11.43
N ILE A 149 11.99 -11.37 10.47
CA ILE A 149 13.03 -10.34 10.61
C ILE A 149 12.86 -9.22 9.58
N ASP A 150 13.66 -8.17 9.73
CA ASP A 150 13.60 -6.96 8.89
C ASP A 150 13.79 -7.21 7.38
N SER A 151 14.51 -8.27 7.03
CA SER A 151 14.78 -8.63 5.63
C SER A 151 13.69 -9.50 5.01
N ASP A 152 12.72 -9.99 5.78
CA ASP A 152 11.63 -10.82 5.24
C ASP A 152 10.62 -9.97 4.43
N ALA A 153 10.12 -10.53 3.33
CA ALA A 153 9.07 -9.91 2.54
C ALA A 153 7.76 -9.77 3.36
N PRO A 154 7.00 -8.67 3.20
CA PRO A 154 7.16 -7.61 2.19
C PRO A 154 7.98 -6.39 2.62
N LEU A 155 8.65 -6.42 3.78
CA LEU A 155 9.18 -5.21 4.41
C LEU A 155 10.26 -4.46 3.58
N PRO A 156 11.23 -5.13 2.92
CA PRO A 156 12.20 -4.43 2.07
C PRO A 156 11.55 -3.62 0.95
N LEU A 157 10.51 -4.15 0.31
CA LEU A 157 9.77 -3.45 -0.74
C LEU A 157 9.03 -2.24 -0.18
N LEU A 158 8.40 -2.37 0.99
CA LEU A 158 7.71 -1.25 1.62
C LEU A 158 8.70 -0.14 2.02
N ARG A 159 9.86 -0.48 2.59
CA ARG A 159 10.90 0.51 2.90
C ARG A 159 11.34 1.27 1.66
N TYR A 160 11.54 0.58 0.54
CA TYR A 160 11.84 1.22 -0.74
C TYR A 160 10.72 2.17 -1.20
N LEU A 161 9.45 1.75 -1.09
CA LEU A 161 8.29 2.58 -1.48
C LEU A 161 8.20 3.87 -0.66
N TYR A 162 8.34 3.78 0.67
CA TYR A 162 8.22 4.95 1.55
C TYR A 162 9.46 5.85 1.54
N ALA A 163 10.64 5.32 1.20
CA ALA A 163 11.86 6.11 1.08
C ALA A 163 12.03 6.80 -0.28
N SER A 164 11.27 6.37 -1.30
CA SER A 164 11.41 6.90 -2.66
C SER A 164 10.79 8.30 -2.77
N PRO A 165 11.56 9.34 -3.12
CA PRO A 165 11.03 10.71 -3.24
C PRO A 165 10.11 10.88 -4.44
N ARG A 166 10.16 9.95 -5.40
CA ARG A 166 9.33 9.98 -6.61
C ARG A 166 7.93 9.45 -6.36
N ILE A 167 7.76 8.63 -5.31
CA ILE A 167 6.50 7.96 -5.01
C ILE A 167 5.88 8.66 -3.80
N PRO A 168 4.65 9.20 -3.92
CA PRO A 168 3.94 9.66 -2.73
C PRO A 168 3.75 8.48 -1.77
N PRO A 169 3.93 8.68 -0.45
CA PRO A 169 3.92 7.59 0.52
C PRO A 169 2.63 6.79 0.40
N PRO A 170 2.71 5.46 0.20
CA PRO A 170 1.51 4.64 0.05
C PRO A 170 0.59 4.73 1.27
N ASN A 171 -0.70 4.54 1.06
CA ASN A 171 -1.65 4.51 2.16
C ASN A 171 -1.52 3.18 2.94
N PRO A 172 -1.06 3.18 4.20
CA PRO A 172 -0.95 1.94 4.99
C PRO A 172 -2.30 1.35 5.38
N ASN A 173 -3.37 2.14 5.29
CA ASN A 173 -4.75 1.77 5.65
C ASN A 173 -5.57 1.28 4.46
N SER A 174 -4.97 1.11 3.27
CA SER A 174 -5.62 0.54 2.10
C SER A 174 -6.38 -0.75 2.44
N HIS A 175 -7.56 -0.91 1.83
CA HIS A 175 -8.46 -2.03 2.06
C HIS A 175 -8.87 -2.22 3.54
N GLU A 176 -9.11 -1.11 4.24
CA GLU A 176 -9.61 -1.10 5.63
C GLU A 176 -8.61 -1.76 6.60
N GLY A 177 -7.35 -1.35 6.55
CA GLY A 177 -6.31 -1.85 7.46
C GLY A 177 -5.92 -3.32 7.24
N TYR A 178 -6.10 -3.84 6.02
CA TYR A 178 -5.77 -5.24 5.70
C TYR A 178 -4.30 -5.58 5.97
N ALA A 179 -3.38 -4.67 5.62
CA ALA A 179 -1.95 -4.85 5.82
C ALA A 179 -1.61 -5.10 7.30
N LEU A 180 -2.07 -4.22 8.19
CA LEU A 180 -1.84 -4.31 9.63
C LEU A 180 -2.45 -5.59 10.21
N THR A 181 -3.70 -5.91 9.83
CA THR A 181 -4.38 -7.12 10.30
C THR A 181 -3.62 -8.40 9.90
N ARG A 182 -3.11 -8.47 8.67
CA ARG A 182 -2.31 -9.62 8.20
C ARG A 182 -0.94 -9.70 8.85
N ALA A 183 -0.28 -8.56 9.10
CA ALA A 183 0.99 -8.51 9.81
C ALA A 183 0.85 -9.04 11.24
N VAL A 184 -0.22 -8.64 11.95
CA VAL A 184 -0.55 -9.14 13.29
C VAL A 184 -0.85 -10.63 13.27
N HIS A 185 -1.67 -11.10 12.32
CA HIS A 185 -1.97 -12.52 12.18
C HIS A 185 -0.72 -13.38 11.98
N ALA A 186 0.33 -12.85 11.32
CA ALA A 186 1.57 -13.57 11.09
C ALA A 186 2.63 -13.37 12.18
N GLU A 187 2.33 -12.60 13.23
CA GLU A 187 3.28 -12.22 14.28
C GLU A 187 4.55 -11.53 13.71
N PHE A 188 4.39 -10.80 12.59
CA PHE A 188 5.51 -10.11 11.93
C PHE A 188 5.77 -8.76 12.61
N VAL A 189 6.40 -8.81 13.80
CA VAL A 189 6.63 -7.65 14.66
C VAL A 189 7.28 -6.45 13.94
N PRO A 190 8.41 -6.60 13.21
CA PRO A 190 8.98 -5.48 12.45
C PRO A 190 8.02 -4.82 11.46
N LEU A 191 7.20 -5.61 10.78
CA LEU A 191 6.22 -5.09 9.83
C LEU A 191 5.09 -4.34 10.54
N ILE A 192 4.63 -4.83 11.69
CA ILE A 192 3.61 -4.15 12.50
C ILE A 192 4.14 -2.80 12.95
N ALA A 193 5.35 -2.76 13.52
CA ALA A 193 5.99 -1.51 13.97
C ALA A 193 6.14 -0.52 12.81
N PHE A 194 6.66 -0.97 11.66
CA PHE A 194 6.81 -0.15 10.47
C PHE A 194 5.49 0.43 9.99
N LEU A 195 4.42 -0.38 9.90
CA LEU A 195 3.11 0.09 9.46
C LEU A 195 2.53 1.15 10.43
N LEU A 196 2.64 0.93 11.74
CA LEU A 196 2.17 1.87 12.76
C LEU A 196 2.96 3.18 12.75
N GLU A 197 4.27 3.13 12.50
CA GLU A 197 5.11 4.32 12.32
C GLU A 197 4.68 5.16 11.11
N HIS A 198 4.24 4.51 10.03
CA HIS A 198 3.79 5.17 8.82
C HIS A 198 2.29 5.52 8.82
N GLY A 199 1.61 5.44 9.98
CA GLY A 199 0.23 5.89 10.14
C GLY A 199 -0.84 4.82 9.92
N ALA A 200 -0.50 3.53 9.97
CA ALA A 200 -1.51 2.48 10.04
C ALA A 200 -2.35 2.64 11.32
N SER A 201 -3.67 2.71 11.17
CA SER A 201 -4.59 2.87 12.29
C SER A 201 -5.15 1.51 12.71
N PRO A 202 -5.06 1.14 14.01
CA PRO A 202 -5.64 -0.09 14.53
C PRO A 202 -7.16 -0.08 14.55
N HIS A 203 -7.81 1.09 14.40
CA HIS A 203 -9.27 1.25 14.50
C HIS A 203 -10.06 0.58 13.36
N HIS A 204 -9.41 0.28 12.24
CA HIS A 204 -10.09 -0.29 11.08
C HIS A 204 -10.82 -1.60 11.43
N LYS A 205 -12.05 -1.73 10.90
CA LYS A 205 -12.94 -2.87 11.15
C LYS A 205 -13.16 -3.13 12.64
N ASN A 206 -13.46 -2.07 13.39
CA ASN A 206 -13.74 -2.12 14.83
C ASN A 206 -12.59 -2.74 15.64
N GLY A 207 -11.34 -2.37 15.31
CA GLY A 207 -10.19 -2.91 16.01
C GLY A 207 -9.82 -4.34 15.62
N LEU A 208 -10.11 -4.77 14.38
CA LEU A 208 -9.91 -6.17 13.95
C LEU A 208 -8.48 -6.66 14.19
N ALA A 209 -7.47 -5.83 13.94
CA ALA A 209 -6.08 -6.15 14.20
C ALA A 209 -5.86 -6.52 15.69
N VAL A 210 -6.45 -5.76 16.61
CA VAL A 210 -6.35 -6.03 18.05
C VAL A 210 -7.11 -7.29 18.43
N LEU A 211 -8.32 -7.50 17.88
CA LEU A 211 -9.09 -8.73 18.09
C LEU A 211 -8.33 -9.98 17.63
N VAL A 212 -7.56 -9.89 16.53
CA VAL A 212 -6.67 -10.97 16.08
C VAL A 212 -5.55 -11.21 17.10
N ALA A 213 -4.87 -10.16 17.58
CA ALA A 213 -3.82 -10.30 18.61
C ALA A 213 -4.34 -10.93 19.91
N ILE A 214 -5.58 -10.59 20.33
CA ILE A 214 -6.25 -11.18 21.48
C ILE A 214 -6.48 -12.69 21.29
N ARG A 215 -6.96 -13.10 20.10
CA ARG A 215 -7.18 -14.52 19.78
C ARG A 215 -5.88 -15.32 19.76
N LEU A 216 -4.78 -14.68 19.34
CA LEU A 216 -3.44 -15.25 19.41
C LEU A 216 -2.87 -15.29 20.84
N LYS A 217 -3.53 -14.63 21.81
CA LYS A 217 -3.11 -14.52 23.22
C LYS A 217 -1.73 -13.88 23.36
N LYS A 218 -1.43 -12.88 22.53
CA LYS A 218 -0.13 -12.19 22.52
C LYS A 218 -0.27 -10.79 23.11
N LEU A 219 -0.15 -10.70 24.44
CA LEU A 219 -0.15 -9.41 25.14
C LEU A 219 0.84 -8.39 24.55
N PRO A 220 2.08 -8.75 24.16
CA PRO A 220 3.01 -7.78 23.55
C PRO A 220 2.46 -7.13 22.26
N LEU A 221 1.75 -7.90 21.43
CA LEU A 221 1.13 -7.38 20.21
C LEU A 221 -0.07 -6.47 20.53
N VAL A 222 -0.88 -6.84 21.53
CA VAL A 222 -2.01 -6.01 22.00
C VAL A 222 -1.50 -4.67 22.51
N ARG A 223 -0.47 -4.68 23.38
CA ARG A 223 0.20 -3.45 23.85
C ARG A 223 0.74 -2.63 22.70
N MET A 224 1.44 -3.25 21.75
CA MET A 224 1.97 -2.54 20.58
C MET A 224 0.90 -1.84 19.74
N LEU A 225 -0.30 -2.42 19.62
CA LEU A 225 -1.38 -1.84 18.82
C LEU A 225 -2.15 -0.74 19.57
N ILE A 226 -2.32 -0.87 20.88
CA ILE A 226 -3.06 0.07 21.72
C ILE A 226 -2.18 1.23 22.17
N GLU A 227 -0.98 0.95 22.66
CA GLU A 227 -0.09 1.96 23.19
C GLU A 227 0.62 2.67 22.04
N ARG A 228 0.90 3.96 22.23
CA ARG A 228 1.75 4.70 21.31
C ARG A 228 3.20 4.43 21.67
N ALA A 229 4.00 4.00 20.70
CA ALA A 229 5.42 3.81 20.92
C ALA A 229 6.05 5.14 21.38
N GLU A 230 6.69 5.13 22.54
CA GLU A 230 7.46 6.25 23.06
C GLU A 230 8.65 6.49 22.12
N VAL A 231 8.47 7.36 21.12
CA VAL A 231 9.57 7.76 20.23
C VAL A 231 10.57 8.49 21.11
N GLY A 232 11.69 7.82 21.41
CA GLY A 232 12.62 8.14 22.49
C GLY A 232 13.29 9.52 22.38
N GLY A 233 12.57 10.58 22.76
CA GLY A 233 13.16 11.84 23.18
C GLY A 233 13.93 11.62 24.49
N ARG A 234 15.23 11.31 24.39
CA ARG A 234 16.16 11.33 25.52
C ARG A 234 16.18 12.75 26.10
N GLY A 235 15.38 13.04 27.13
CA GLY A 235 15.65 14.17 28.03
C GLY A 235 14.54 15.18 28.32
N ALA A 236 13.33 15.08 27.76
CA ALA A 236 12.24 16.00 28.10
C ALA A 236 11.12 15.27 28.85
N LYS A 237 10.58 15.90 29.91
CA LYS A 237 9.50 15.39 30.78
C LYS A 237 8.47 14.60 29.97
N LYS A 238 8.43 13.28 30.18
CA LYS A 238 7.52 12.33 29.52
C LYS A 238 6.08 12.74 29.78
N ARG A 239 5.47 13.47 28.84
CA ARG A 239 4.02 13.57 28.77
C ARG A 239 3.56 12.23 28.23
N ARG A 240 2.78 11.50 29.04
CA ARG A 240 2.19 10.22 28.63
C ARG A 240 1.39 10.50 27.36
N LEU A 241 1.88 10.01 26.22
CA LEU A 241 1.18 10.16 24.96
C LEU A 241 -0.09 9.30 25.07
N GLU A 242 -1.23 9.87 24.68
CA GLU A 242 -2.49 9.13 24.66
C GLU A 242 -2.34 7.86 23.82
N ASP A 243 -3.07 6.82 24.21
CA ASP A 243 -3.10 5.56 23.49
C ASP A 243 -3.54 5.77 22.04
N ARG A 244 -3.03 4.92 21.14
CA ARG A 244 -3.45 4.90 19.74
C ARG A 244 -4.91 4.49 19.59
N MET A 245 -5.47 3.77 20.55
CA MET A 245 -6.83 3.25 20.49
C MET A 245 -7.34 2.98 21.91
N GLU A 246 -8.58 3.37 22.19
CA GLU A 246 -9.23 3.05 23.46
C GLU A 246 -9.67 1.57 23.52
N VAL A 247 -9.58 0.97 24.70
CA VAL A 247 -10.02 -0.41 24.91
C VAL A 247 -11.54 -0.46 25.02
N THR A 248 -12.17 -1.17 24.09
CA THR A 248 -13.63 -1.33 24.09
C THR A 248 -14.08 -2.55 24.91
N PRO A 249 -15.32 -2.55 25.47
CA PRO A 249 -15.88 -3.71 26.16
C PRO A 249 -15.90 -4.98 25.29
N GLU A 250 -16.04 -4.84 23.98
CA GLU A 250 -16.01 -5.97 23.03
C GLU A 250 -14.62 -6.64 22.97
N MET A 251 -13.54 -5.86 23.07
CA MET A 251 -12.19 -6.41 23.16
C MET A 251 -11.98 -7.18 24.47
N LEU A 252 -12.47 -6.64 25.59
CA LEU A 252 -12.44 -7.32 26.88
C LEU A 252 -13.23 -8.64 26.84
N LYS A 253 -14.45 -8.61 26.31
CA LYS A 253 -15.28 -9.81 26.11
C LYS A 253 -14.58 -10.84 25.22
N ALA A 254 -13.91 -10.40 24.15
CA ALA A 254 -13.12 -11.28 23.30
C ALA A 254 -11.93 -11.91 24.05
N ALA A 255 -11.24 -11.15 24.90
CA ALA A 255 -10.11 -11.65 25.71
C ALA A 255 -10.55 -12.69 26.73
N VAL A 256 -11.69 -12.47 27.41
CA VAL A 256 -12.27 -13.45 28.35
C VAL A 256 -12.67 -14.72 27.61
N ARG A 257 -13.34 -14.62 26.46
CA ARG A 257 -13.70 -15.78 25.62
C ARG A 257 -12.48 -16.55 25.13
N ALA A 258 -11.40 -15.86 24.80
CA ALA A 258 -10.14 -16.48 24.41
C ALA A 258 -9.38 -17.12 25.60
N LYS A 259 -9.79 -16.86 26.85
CA LYS A 259 -9.06 -17.23 28.08
C LYS A 259 -7.65 -16.61 28.12
N ALA A 260 -7.50 -15.36 27.67
CA ALA A 260 -6.25 -14.61 27.73
C ALA A 260 -6.20 -13.76 29.01
N ARG A 261 -5.85 -14.39 30.14
CA ARG A 261 -5.92 -13.78 31.48
C ARG A 261 -5.03 -12.53 31.61
N ASP A 262 -3.83 -12.60 31.04
CA ASP A 262 -2.87 -11.51 30.95
C ASP A 262 -3.42 -10.28 30.22
N ILE A 263 -4.15 -10.49 29.12
CA ILE A 263 -4.79 -9.41 28.36
C ILE A 263 -6.01 -8.84 29.11
N VAL A 264 -6.80 -9.68 29.76
CA VAL A 264 -7.93 -9.25 30.60
C VAL A 264 -7.45 -8.39 31.77
N GLU A 265 -6.38 -8.81 32.44
CA GLU A 265 -5.77 -8.07 33.52
C GLU A 265 -5.26 -6.71 33.03
N TYR A 266 -4.53 -6.69 31.92
CA TYR A 266 -4.08 -5.47 31.27
C TYR A 266 -5.25 -4.51 30.95
N PHE A 267 -6.35 -5.01 30.39
CA PHE A 267 -7.49 -4.17 30.05
C PHE A 267 -8.22 -3.61 31.28
N THR A 268 -8.35 -4.37 32.35
CA THR A 268 -9.07 -3.93 33.55
C THR A 268 -8.21 -3.06 34.47
N GLN A 269 -6.96 -3.45 34.72
CA GLN A 269 -6.05 -2.77 35.63
C GLN A 269 -5.35 -1.58 34.97
N ASP A 270 -4.72 -1.79 33.81
CA ASP A 270 -3.89 -0.74 33.19
C ASP A 270 -4.72 0.23 32.35
N LYS A 271 -5.76 -0.26 31.67
CA LYS A 271 -6.62 0.55 30.78
C LYS A 271 -7.96 0.93 31.39
N GLY A 272 -8.28 0.46 32.60
CA GLY A 272 -9.50 0.86 33.32
C GLY A 272 -10.81 0.42 32.63
N CYS A 273 -10.77 -0.59 31.77
CA CYS A 273 -11.95 -1.09 31.08
C CYS A 273 -12.86 -1.82 32.07
N VAL A 274 -14.08 -1.32 32.28
CA VAL A 274 -15.05 -1.91 33.21
C VAL A 274 -15.81 -3.07 32.53
N PRO A 275 -15.77 -4.29 33.08
CA PRO A 275 -16.50 -5.43 32.52
C PRO A 275 -18.02 -5.28 32.66
N ASP A 276 -18.77 -5.71 31.65
CA ASP A 276 -20.22 -5.86 31.75
C ASP A 276 -20.60 -7.06 32.65
N ILE A 277 -21.86 -7.11 33.11
CA ILE A 277 -22.36 -8.20 33.97
C ILE A 277 -22.14 -9.57 33.31
N GLN A 278 -22.30 -9.66 31.99
CA GLN A 278 -22.05 -10.90 31.25
C GLN A 278 -20.58 -11.33 31.31
N THR A 279 -19.65 -10.40 31.14
CA THR A 279 -18.21 -10.65 31.22
C THR A 279 -17.80 -11.03 32.62
N LEU A 280 -18.37 -10.43 33.67
CA LEU A 280 -18.18 -10.85 35.06
C LEU A 280 -18.59 -12.30 35.28
N HIS A 281 -19.76 -12.72 34.79
CA HIS A 281 -20.17 -14.12 34.86
C HIS A 281 -19.23 -15.07 34.10
N MET A 282 -18.64 -14.63 32.99
CA MET A 282 -17.64 -15.41 32.26
C MET A 282 -16.33 -15.52 33.05
N LEU A 283 -15.89 -14.44 33.71
CA LEU A 283 -14.67 -14.42 34.53
C LEU A 283 -14.79 -15.35 35.75
N MET A 284 -15.96 -15.40 36.41
CA MET A 284 -16.19 -16.27 37.57
C MET A 284 -16.21 -17.78 37.23
N ARG A 285 -16.30 -18.13 35.95
CA ARG A 285 -16.35 -19.53 35.48
C ARG A 285 -15.00 -20.08 34.99
N VAL A 286 -13.96 -19.25 34.94
CA VAL A 286 -12.62 -19.56 34.39
C VAL A 286 -11.62 -19.79 35.51
#